data_AF-A0A6G0TTN4-F1
#
_entry.id   AF-A0A6G0TTN4-F1
#
_cell.length_a   1.000
_cell.length_b   1.000
_cell.length_c   1.000
_cell.angle_alpha   90.00
_cell.angle_beta   90.00
_cell.angle_gamma   90.00
#
_symmetry.space_group_name_H-M   'P 1'
#
loop_
_entity.id
_entity.type
_entity.pdbx_description
1 polymer ?
#
loop_
_entity_poly.entity_id
_entity_poly.type
_entity_poly.pdbx_seq_one_letter_code
_entity_poly.pdbx_strand_id
1 'polypeptide(L)'
;MKFALNEAHTNIEAMSRLTDHILCDIQYSNDPKLEEAKSLLNRLQTRHLYKFIGSYNLIFINKEIYNKSIDVENLKQSLKDELQKQFGIEFGITATWLNCGYPLINPLEKVLFFKKPLYNNTSVVFDDTKFQNVYPMNELEFFKRDINVFSKSLKLEDSQLKEIDLACNLFLKNFRP
;
A
#
# COMPACT_ATOMS: atom_id res chain seq x y z
N MET A 1 -23.20 11.28 25.80
CA MET A 1 -23.53 10.59 24.54
C MET A 1 -22.41 9.60 24.25
N LYS A 2 -22.71 8.35 23.87
CA LYS A 2 -21.69 7.37 23.47
C LYS A 2 -21.57 7.39 21.94
N PHE A 3 -20.35 7.40 21.42
CA PHE A 3 -20.07 7.38 19.99
C PHE A 3 -19.42 6.05 19.61
N ALA A 4 -19.78 5.49 18.46
CA ALA A 4 -19.05 4.36 17.89
C ALA A 4 -17.70 4.82 17.31
N LEU A 5 -16.77 3.87 17.13
CA LEU A 5 -15.43 4.17 16.59
C LEU A 5 -15.46 4.86 15.22
N ASN A 6 -16.35 4.40 14.34
CA ASN A 6 -16.54 4.99 13.01
C ASN A 6 -17.22 6.38 13.06
N GLU A 7 -17.86 6.75 14.17
CA GLU A 7 -18.56 8.02 14.34
C GLU A 7 -17.73 9.07 15.09
N ALA A 8 -16.62 8.68 15.73
CA ALA A 8 -15.81 9.56 16.58
C ALA A 8 -15.36 10.85 15.85
N HIS A 9 -15.10 10.76 14.54
CA HIS A 9 -14.70 11.90 13.71
C HIS A 9 -15.77 13.01 13.61
N THR A 10 -17.04 12.71 13.93
CA THR A 10 -18.15 13.67 13.88
C THR A 10 -18.23 14.56 15.12
N ASN A 11 -17.46 14.25 16.18
CA ASN A 11 -17.47 14.97 17.44
C ASN A 11 -16.05 15.18 17.98
N ILE A 12 -15.65 16.44 18.16
CA ILE A 12 -14.27 16.78 18.53
C ILE A 12 -13.85 16.22 19.91
N GLU A 13 -14.77 16.14 20.86
CA GLU A 13 -14.49 15.59 22.19
C GLU A 13 -14.25 14.08 22.11
N ALA A 14 -15.10 13.36 21.37
CA ALA A 14 -14.92 11.93 21.13
C ALA A 14 -13.62 11.65 20.37
N MET A 15 -13.34 12.40 19.31
CA MET A 15 -12.11 12.28 18.52
C MET A 15 -10.86 12.55 19.35
N SER A 16 -10.88 13.55 20.24
CA SER A 16 -9.75 13.88 21.11
C SER A 16 -9.34 12.76 22.07
N ARG A 17 -10.27 11.84 22.37
CA ARG A 17 -10.03 10.68 23.23
C ARG A 17 -9.70 9.41 22.45
N LEU A 18 -9.97 9.37 21.14
CA LEU A 18 -9.66 8.24 20.29
C LEU A 18 -8.16 8.18 20.02
N THR A 19 -7.47 7.34 20.77
CA THR A 19 -6.02 7.12 20.71
C THR A 19 -5.72 5.64 20.58
N ASP A 20 -4.44 5.28 20.45
CA ASP A 20 -3.97 3.89 20.42
C ASP A 20 -4.37 3.08 21.67
N HIS A 21 -4.79 3.74 22.76
CA HIS A 21 -5.36 3.10 23.94
C HIS A 21 -6.56 2.20 23.61
N ILE A 22 -7.27 2.45 22.50
CA ILE A 22 -8.37 1.58 22.05
C ILE A 22 -7.95 0.12 21.87
N LEU A 23 -6.69 -0.14 21.51
CA LEU A 23 -6.16 -1.50 21.41
C LEU A 23 -6.16 -2.19 22.79
N CYS A 24 -5.83 -1.47 23.85
CA CYS A 24 -5.90 -1.96 25.23
C CYS A 24 -7.36 -2.14 25.66
N ASP A 25 -8.23 -1.18 25.34
CA ASP A 25 -9.66 -1.26 25.67
C ASP A 25 -10.30 -2.51 25.05
N ILE A 26 -9.96 -2.85 23.81
CA ILE A 26 -10.40 -4.10 23.17
C ILE A 26 -9.75 -5.31 23.85
N GLN A 27 -8.42 -5.32 23.99
CA GLN A 27 -7.66 -6.46 24.51
C GLN A 27 -8.13 -6.90 25.91
N TYR A 28 -8.41 -5.94 26.78
CA TYR A 28 -8.80 -6.19 28.18
C TYR A 28 -10.31 -6.11 28.42
N SER A 29 -11.13 -5.99 27.37
CA SER A 29 -12.58 -6.01 27.51
C SER A 29 -13.10 -7.40 27.89
N ASN A 30 -14.13 -7.42 28.74
CA ASN A 30 -14.93 -8.60 29.06
C ASN A 30 -16.19 -8.71 28.19
N ASP A 31 -16.39 -7.81 27.22
CA ASP A 31 -17.54 -7.86 26.31
C ASP A 31 -17.37 -8.99 25.29
N PRO A 32 -18.25 -10.01 25.28
CA PRO A 32 -18.15 -11.13 24.34
C PRO A 32 -18.27 -10.70 22.87
N LYS A 33 -18.86 -9.53 22.58
CA LYS A 33 -18.95 -8.99 21.22
C LYS A 33 -17.58 -8.61 20.63
N LEU A 34 -16.56 -8.45 21.48
CA LEU A 34 -15.21 -8.07 21.08
C LEU A 34 -14.25 -9.27 20.99
N GLU A 35 -14.71 -10.50 21.20
CA GLU A 35 -13.85 -11.68 21.20
C GLU A 35 -13.11 -11.90 19.87
N GLU A 36 -13.76 -11.63 18.73
CA GLU A 36 -13.10 -11.72 17.43
C GLU A 36 -11.97 -10.68 17.31
N ALA A 37 -12.23 -9.43 17.69
CA ALA A 37 -11.23 -8.36 17.67
C ALA A 37 -10.06 -8.68 18.63
N LYS A 38 -10.34 -9.19 19.83
CA LYS A 38 -9.33 -9.68 20.79
C LYS A 38 -8.49 -10.80 20.20
N SER A 39 -9.11 -11.76 19.52
CA SER A 39 -8.40 -12.84 18.84
C SER A 39 -7.43 -12.32 17.78
N LEU A 40 -7.84 -11.32 16.99
CA LEU A 40 -6.95 -10.66 16.02
C LEU A 40 -5.78 -9.91 16.70
N LEU A 41 -6.03 -9.20 17.80
CA LEU A 41 -4.96 -8.54 18.57
C LEU A 41 -3.99 -9.54 19.19
N ASN A 42 -4.49 -10.66 19.73
CA ASN A 42 -3.66 -11.75 20.25
C ASN A 42 -2.75 -12.33 19.17
N ARG A 43 -3.23 -12.45 17.92
CA ARG A 43 -2.38 -12.86 16.78
C ARG A 43 -1.26 -11.86 16.51
N LEU A 44 -1.53 -10.56 16.61
CA LEU A 44 -0.49 -9.52 16.46
C LEU A 44 0.57 -9.64 17.56
N GLN A 45 0.16 -9.78 18.82
CA GLN A 45 1.06 -9.89 19.98
C GLN A 45 1.93 -11.15 19.92
N THR A 46 1.36 -12.26 19.46
CA THR A 46 2.06 -13.54 19.32
C THR A 46 2.76 -13.72 17.98
N ARG A 47 2.80 -12.66 17.14
CA ARG A 47 3.40 -12.66 15.80
C ARG A 47 2.83 -13.72 14.84
N HIS A 48 1.60 -14.20 15.07
CA HIS A 48 0.83 -15.06 14.15
C HIS A 48 0.21 -14.23 13.01
N LEU A 49 1.08 -13.54 12.27
CA LEU A 49 0.74 -12.68 11.14
C LEU A 49 0.49 -13.49 9.88
N TYR A 50 -0.31 -12.93 8.97
CA TYR A 50 -0.46 -13.49 7.63
C TYR A 50 0.90 -13.62 6.94
N LYS A 51 1.06 -14.68 6.16
CA LYS A 51 2.31 -14.96 5.46
C LYS A 51 2.42 -14.03 4.26
N PHE A 52 3.44 -13.19 4.22
CA PHE A 52 3.76 -12.41 3.03
C PHE A 52 4.30 -13.34 1.95
N ILE A 53 3.74 -13.24 0.74
CA ILE A 53 4.13 -14.05 -0.42
C ILE A 53 5.07 -13.26 -1.31
N GLY A 54 4.64 -12.07 -1.72
CA GLY A 54 5.40 -11.28 -2.68
C GLY A 54 4.83 -9.88 -2.86
N SER A 55 5.68 -9.01 -3.41
CA SER A 55 5.35 -7.64 -3.81
C SER A 55 5.68 -7.48 -5.28
N TYR A 56 4.67 -7.16 -6.08
CA TYR A 56 4.74 -7.16 -7.53
C TYR A 56 4.60 -5.73 -8.03
N ASN A 57 5.70 -5.20 -8.54
CA ASN A 57 5.72 -3.86 -9.08
C ASN A 57 5.09 -3.83 -10.49
N LEU A 58 3.98 -3.11 -10.63
CA LEU A 58 3.22 -3.08 -11.87
C LEU A 58 3.99 -2.45 -13.04
N ILE A 59 4.95 -1.58 -12.78
CA ILE A 59 5.73 -0.89 -13.83
C ILE A 59 6.63 -1.88 -14.57
N PHE A 60 7.31 -2.76 -13.81
CA PHE A 60 8.19 -3.76 -14.39
C PHE A 60 7.42 -4.91 -15.04
N ILE A 61 6.22 -5.21 -14.55
CA ILE A 61 5.41 -6.33 -15.04
C ILE A 61 4.56 -5.93 -16.25
N ASN A 62 3.97 -4.73 -16.23
CA ASN A 62 3.06 -4.25 -17.27
C ASN A 62 3.10 -2.72 -17.38
N LYS A 63 3.98 -2.20 -18.24
CA LYS A 63 4.14 -0.75 -18.44
C LYS A 63 2.87 -0.04 -18.95
N GLU A 64 1.98 -0.74 -19.65
CA GLU A 64 0.75 -0.13 -20.18
C GLU A 64 -0.25 0.21 -19.07
N ILE A 65 -0.24 -0.58 -17.99
CA ILE A 65 -1.06 -0.39 -16.79
C ILE A 65 -0.60 0.87 -16.03
N TYR A 66 0.70 1.18 -16.02
CA TYR A 66 1.24 2.32 -15.28
C TYR A 66 0.69 3.68 -15.75
N ASN A 67 0.57 3.87 -17.07
CA ASN A 67 0.17 5.14 -17.68
C ASN A 67 -1.35 5.36 -17.73
N LYS A 68 -2.16 4.39 -17.30
CA LYS A 68 -3.62 4.46 -17.31
C LYS A 68 -4.19 4.56 -15.89
N SER A 69 -5.40 5.10 -15.77
CA SER A 69 -6.17 4.96 -14.53
C SER A 69 -6.57 3.49 -14.38
N ILE A 70 -6.00 2.81 -13.40
CA ILE A 70 -6.36 1.43 -13.06
C ILE A 70 -7.48 1.46 -12.04
N ASP A 71 -8.51 0.65 -12.25
CA ASP A 71 -9.38 0.26 -11.15
C ASP A 71 -8.64 -0.74 -10.26
N VAL A 72 -8.01 -0.21 -9.21
CA VAL A 72 -7.19 -0.99 -8.27
C VAL A 72 -8.03 -1.99 -7.50
N GLU A 73 -9.27 -1.64 -7.19
CA GLU A 73 -10.15 -2.52 -6.43
C GLU A 73 -10.60 -3.69 -7.30
N ASN A 74 -10.93 -3.46 -8.57
CA ASN A 74 -11.20 -4.53 -9.53
C ASN A 74 -9.99 -5.46 -9.72
N LEU A 75 -8.78 -4.89 -9.87
CA LEU A 75 -7.55 -5.67 -9.97
C LEU A 75 -7.32 -6.53 -8.72
N LYS A 76 -7.43 -5.94 -7.52
CA LYS A 76 -7.28 -6.65 -6.25
C LYS A 76 -8.29 -7.79 -6.13
N GLN A 77 -9.55 -7.55 -6.48
CA GLN A 77 -10.60 -8.55 -6.39
C GLN A 77 -10.39 -9.68 -7.40
N SER A 78 -10.10 -9.34 -8.65
CA SER A 78 -9.86 -10.32 -9.72
C SER A 78 -8.66 -11.23 -9.42
N LEU A 79 -7.54 -10.65 -8.95
CA LEU A 79 -6.38 -11.45 -8.55
C LEU A 79 -6.70 -12.33 -7.33
N LYS A 80 -7.47 -11.82 -6.37
CA LYS A 80 -7.89 -12.59 -5.20
C LYS A 80 -8.73 -13.78 -5.60
N ASP A 81 -9.70 -13.58 -6.49
CA ASP A 81 -10.60 -14.62 -6.96
C ASP A 81 -9.86 -15.70 -7.77
N GLU A 82 -8.92 -15.30 -8.63
CA GLU A 82 -8.09 -16.24 -9.40
C GLU A 82 -7.22 -17.11 -8.49
N LEU A 83 -6.53 -16.49 -7.52
CA LEU A 83 -5.70 -17.22 -6.56
C LEU A 83 -6.55 -18.14 -5.66
N GLN A 84 -7.71 -17.66 -5.19
CA GLN A 84 -8.63 -18.48 -4.39
C GLN A 84 -9.15 -19.69 -5.18
N LYS A 85 -9.49 -19.49 -6.45
CA LYS A 85 -9.94 -20.56 -7.35
C LYS A 85 -8.85 -21.59 -7.62
N GLN A 86 -7.61 -21.14 -7.83
CA GLN A 86 -6.49 -22.01 -8.16
C GLN A 86 -5.97 -22.80 -6.95
N PHE A 87 -5.88 -22.18 -5.78
CA PHE A 87 -5.22 -22.78 -4.60
C PHE A 87 -6.18 -23.17 -3.48
N GLY A 88 -7.45 -22.76 -3.52
CA GLY A 88 -8.45 -23.09 -2.48
C GLY A 88 -8.18 -22.44 -1.12
N ILE A 89 -7.28 -21.46 -1.05
CA ILE A 89 -6.86 -20.77 0.18
C ILE A 89 -7.28 -19.31 0.12
N GLU A 90 -7.56 -18.70 1.27
CA GLU A 90 -7.88 -17.28 1.34
C GLU A 90 -6.62 -16.39 1.27
N PHE A 91 -6.65 -15.40 0.37
CA PHE A 91 -5.59 -14.41 0.19
C PHE A 91 -6.02 -13.01 0.62
N GLY A 92 -5.08 -12.24 1.15
CA GLY A 92 -5.18 -10.79 1.33
C GLY A 92 -4.37 -10.09 0.24
N ILE A 93 -4.97 -9.10 -0.42
CA ILE A 93 -4.30 -8.34 -1.48
C ILE A 93 -4.38 -6.86 -1.13
N THR A 94 -3.24 -6.19 -1.16
CA THR A 94 -3.13 -4.75 -0.90
C THR A 94 -2.39 -4.09 -2.05
N ALA A 95 -2.69 -2.82 -2.29
CA ALA A 95 -1.93 -1.99 -3.22
C ALA A 95 -1.17 -0.93 -2.40
N THR A 96 0.11 -0.76 -2.68
CA THR A 96 0.94 0.27 -2.05
C THR A 96 1.47 1.21 -3.11
N TRP A 97 1.24 2.50 -2.88
CA TRP A 97 1.67 3.57 -3.77
C TRP A 97 2.73 4.39 -3.06
N LEU A 98 3.97 4.31 -3.55
CA LEU A 98 5.06 5.17 -3.11
C LEU A 98 5.21 6.30 -4.12
N ASN A 99 5.25 7.54 -3.65
CA ASN A 99 5.55 8.71 -4.48
C ASN A 99 6.24 9.78 -3.65
N CYS A 100 6.78 10.80 -4.31
CA CYS A 100 7.40 11.95 -3.66
C CYS A 100 6.40 13.06 -3.27
N GLY A 101 5.19 12.69 -2.81
CA GLY A 101 4.15 13.62 -2.36
C GLY A 101 3.25 14.18 -3.46
N TYR A 102 3.58 13.97 -4.73
CA TYR A 102 2.71 14.30 -5.86
C TYR A 102 2.65 13.12 -6.84
N PRO A 103 1.47 12.56 -7.18
CA PRO A 103 1.39 11.42 -8.09
C PRO A 103 1.88 11.76 -9.50
N LEU A 104 2.75 10.92 -10.04
CA LEU A 104 3.26 10.94 -11.42
C LEU A 104 4.01 12.21 -11.87
N ILE A 105 4.41 13.10 -10.95
CA ILE A 105 5.22 14.30 -11.26
C ILE A 105 6.39 14.41 -10.29
N ASN A 106 7.58 14.72 -10.82
CA ASN A 106 8.72 15.09 -9.99
C ASN A 106 8.39 16.39 -9.23
N PRO A 107 8.34 16.41 -7.88
CA PRO A 107 7.95 17.60 -7.13
C PRO A 107 8.88 18.80 -7.39
N LEU A 108 10.13 18.56 -7.80
CA LEU A 108 11.09 19.63 -8.11
C LEU A 108 10.65 20.52 -9.28
N GLU A 109 9.83 20.01 -10.20
CA GLU A 109 9.26 20.80 -11.31
C GLU A 109 8.39 21.96 -10.81
N LYS A 110 7.85 21.84 -9.59
CA LYS A 110 7.00 22.87 -8.95
C LYS A 110 7.74 23.72 -7.93
N VAL A 111 9.02 23.45 -7.69
CA VAL A 111 9.83 24.21 -6.73
C VAL A 111 10.50 25.36 -7.46
N LEU A 112 10.35 26.57 -6.91
CA LEU A 112 11.02 27.77 -7.39
C LEU A 112 12.35 27.94 -6.67
N PHE A 113 13.42 28.11 -7.44
CA PHE A 113 14.77 28.31 -6.92
C PHE A 113 15.22 29.76 -7.14
N PHE A 114 16.24 30.17 -6.40
CA PHE A 114 16.92 31.45 -6.57
C PHE A 114 18.44 31.24 -6.59
N LYS A 115 19.16 32.07 -7.35
CA LYS A 115 20.62 32.02 -7.44
C LYS A 115 21.23 33.23 -6.75
N LYS A 116 22.24 33.00 -5.90
CA LYS A 116 23.08 34.09 -5.38
C LYS A 116 24.14 34.48 -6.41
N PRO A 117 24.55 35.76 -6.47
CA PRO A 117 23.98 36.90 -5.76
C PRO A 117 22.60 37.33 -6.32
N LEU A 118 21.70 37.76 -5.42
CA LEU A 118 20.30 38.11 -5.70
C LEU A 118 20.15 39.44 -6.44
N TYR A 119 20.79 39.61 -7.60
CA TYR A 119 20.72 40.89 -8.31
C TYR A 119 19.37 41.13 -8.98
N ASN A 120 18.65 40.07 -9.34
CA ASN A 120 17.31 40.12 -9.90
C ASN A 120 16.45 39.08 -9.15
N ASN A 121 15.39 39.50 -8.44
CA ASN A 121 14.48 38.63 -7.67
C ASN A 121 13.65 37.64 -8.54
N THR A 122 14.14 37.25 -9.71
CA THR A 122 13.50 36.30 -10.59
C THR A 122 13.74 34.89 -10.06
N SER A 123 12.67 34.24 -9.60
CA SER A 123 12.67 32.79 -9.41
C SER A 123 13.00 32.11 -10.73
N VAL A 124 13.73 30.99 -10.64
CA VAL A 124 14.05 30.13 -11.78
C VAL A 124 13.53 28.73 -11.52
N VAL A 125 13.05 28.07 -12.58
CA VAL A 125 12.85 26.62 -12.57
C VAL A 125 14.22 25.97 -12.64
N PHE A 126 14.47 24.99 -11.79
CA PHE A 126 15.72 24.27 -11.77
C PHE A 126 15.78 23.29 -12.94
N ASP A 127 16.71 23.50 -13.87
CA ASP A 127 17.05 22.52 -14.89
C ASP A 127 17.85 21.40 -14.24
N ASP A 128 17.18 20.25 -14.08
CA ASP A 128 17.68 19.12 -13.33
C ASP A 128 18.26 18.00 -14.19
N THR A 129 18.26 18.17 -15.51
CA THR A 129 18.71 17.18 -16.51
C THR A 129 20.10 16.60 -16.20
N LYS A 130 21.01 17.42 -15.65
CA LYS A 130 22.37 17.01 -15.26
C LYS A 130 22.41 16.09 -14.03
N PHE A 131 21.35 16.10 -13.23
CA PHE A 131 21.24 15.35 -11.98
C PHE A 131 20.31 14.14 -12.08
N GLN A 132 19.55 14.01 -13.17
CA GLN A 132 18.64 12.87 -13.40
C GLN A 132 19.33 11.51 -13.29
N ASN A 133 20.59 11.42 -13.72
CA ASN A 133 21.38 10.18 -13.65
C ASN A 133 21.92 9.84 -12.26
N VAL A 134 21.86 10.78 -11.31
CA VAL A 134 22.30 10.58 -9.91
C VAL A 134 21.14 10.58 -8.92
N TYR A 135 19.91 10.80 -9.40
CA TYR A 135 18.76 10.60 -8.54
C TYR A 135 18.69 9.14 -8.13
N PRO A 136 18.37 8.86 -6.85
CA PRO A 136 18.18 7.49 -6.38
C PRO A 136 17.00 6.80 -7.06
N MET A 137 16.23 7.54 -7.86
CA MET A 137 15.06 7.09 -8.58
C MET A 137 15.07 7.63 -10.01
N ASN A 138 15.12 6.74 -11.01
CA ASN A 138 14.84 7.11 -12.40
C ASN A 138 13.35 7.51 -12.55
N GLU A 139 12.94 8.07 -13.71
CA GLU A 139 11.54 8.51 -13.95
C GLU A 139 10.47 7.44 -13.65
N LEU A 140 10.85 6.15 -13.70
CA LEU A 140 9.99 5.01 -13.39
C LEU A 140 9.99 4.62 -11.90
N GLU A 141 10.91 5.15 -11.10
CA GLU A 141 11.08 4.84 -9.68
C GLU A 141 10.52 5.94 -8.76
N PHE A 142 10.36 7.18 -9.24
CA PHE A 142 9.64 8.25 -8.50
C PHE A 142 8.24 7.82 -8.05
N PHE A 143 7.69 6.78 -8.71
CA PHE A 143 6.41 6.20 -8.43
C PHE A 143 6.56 4.69 -8.33
N LYS A 144 6.27 4.12 -7.17
CA LYS A 144 6.18 2.68 -7.00
C LYS A 144 4.70 2.30 -6.88
N ARG A 145 4.21 1.41 -7.73
CA ARG A 145 2.89 0.80 -7.59
C ARG A 145 3.06 -0.70 -7.41
N ASP A 146 2.97 -1.13 -6.17
CA ASP A 146 3.12 -2.53 -5.81
C ASP A 146 1.77 -3.15 -5.47
N ILE A 147 1.57 -4.37 -5.94
CA ILE A 147 0.53 -5.27 -5.46
C ILE A 147 1.20 -6.24 -4.49
N ASN A 148 0.78 -6.22 -3.24
CA ASN A 148 1.30 -7.13 -2.21
C ASN A 148 0.28 -8.22 -1.96
N VAL A 149 0.76 -9.46 -1.97
CA VAL A 149 -0.06 -10.65 -1.77
C VAL A 149 0.34 -11.32 -0.46
N PHE A 150 -0.66 -11.64 0.35
CA PHE A 150 -0.53 -12.31 1.62
C PHE A 150 -1.42 -13.55 1.62
N SER A 151 -0.95 -14.64 2.21
CA SER A 151 -1.80 -15.77 2.53
C SER A 151 -2.33 -15.64 3.94
N LYS A 152 -3.63 -15.89 4.12
CA LYS A 152 -4.17 -16.06 5.46
C LYS A 152 -3.79 -17.40 6.09
N SER A 153 -3.31 -18.36 5.30
CA SER A 153 -2.68 -19.57 5.82
C SER A 153 -1.32 -19.24 6.44
N LEU A 154 -1.11 -19.70 7.68
CA LEU A 154 0.14 -19.51 8.41
C LEU A 154 1.23 -20.51 8.00
N LYS A 155 0.84 -21.60 7.33
CA LYS A 155 1.74 -22.66 6.87
C LYS A 155 1.61 -22.78 5.36
N LEU A 156 2.66 -22.41 4.65
CA LEU A 156 2.82 -22.61 3.22
C LEU A 156 4.21 -23.19 3.01
N GLU A 157 4.28 -24.25 2.23
CA GLU A 157 5.54 -24.85 1.80
C GLU A 157 6.20 -23.98 0.71
N ASP A 158 7.53 -24.04 0.61
CA ASP A 158 8.27 -23.25 -0.38
C ASP A 158 7.87 -23.56 -1.83
N SER A 159 7.42 -24.79 -2.12
CA SER A 159 6.90 -25.16 -3.44
C SER A 159 5.61 -24.38 -3.77
N GLN A 160 4.67 -24.33 -2.82
CA GLN A 160 3.42 -23.59 -2.97
C GLN A 160 3.68 -22.09 -3.14
N LEU A 161 4.64 -21.53 -2.38
CA LEU A 161 5.01 -20.12 -2.52
C LEU A 161 5.50 -19.79 -3.93
N LYS A 162 6.33 -20.66 -4.54
CA LYS A 162 6.82 -20.48 -5.91
C LYS A 162 5.70 -20.58 -6.94
N GLU A 163 4.78 -21.51 -6.76
CA GLU A 163 3.62 -21.65 -7.66
C GLU A 163 2.69 -20.43 -7.59
N ILE A 164 2.44 -19.92 -6.38
CA ILE A 164 1.63 -18.71 -6.18
C ILE A 164 2.35 -17.49 -6.77
N ASP A 165 3.67 -17.36 -6.57
CA ASP A 165 4.46 -16.27 -7.15
C ASP A 165 4.40 -16.26 -8.68
N LEU A 166 4.52 -17.44 -9.30
CA LEU A 166 4.38 -17.59 -10.74
C LEU A 166 2.96 -17.21 -11.22
N ALA A 167 1.93 -17.66 -10.51
CA ALA A 167 0.54 -17.33 -10.84
C ALA A 167 0.28 -15.80 -10.76
N CYS A 168 0.80 -15.14 -9.72
CA CYS A 168 0.69 -13.69 -9.55
C CYS A 168 1.36 -12.94 -10.72
N ASN A 169 2.59 -13.31 -11.08
CA ASN A 169 3.32 -12.70 -12.19
C ASN A 169 2.58 -12.89 -13.52
N LEU A 170 2.08 -14.10 -13.79
CA LEU A 170 1.33 -14.41 -15.02
C LEU A 170 0.02 -13.61 -15.11
N PHE A 171 -0.73 -13.55 -14.01
CA PHE A 171 -1.97 -12.78 -13.95
C PHE A 171 -1.71 -11.30 -14.21
N LEU A 172 -0.80 -10.69 -13.46
CA LEU A 172 -0.53 -9.26 -13.53
C LEU A 172 0.05 -8.83 -14.89
N LYS A 173 0.84 -9.69 -15.52
CA LYS A 173 1.37 -9.47 -16.88
C LYS A 173 0.24 -9.41 -17.93
N ASN A 174 -0.77 -10.25 -17.77
CA ASN A 174 -1.88 -10.38 -18.73
C ASN A 174 -3.11 -9.54 -18.36
N PHE A 175 -3.14 -8.94 -17.17
CA PHE A 175 -4.25 -8.13 -16.72
C PHE A 175 -4.47 -6.96 -17.68
N ARG A 176 -5.73 -6.77 -18.08
CA ARG A 176 -6.17 -5.64 -18.88
C ARG A 176 -7.25 -4.90 -18.08
N PRO A 177 -7.07 -3.59 -17.82
CA PRO A 177 -8.05 -2.77 -17.12
C PRO A 177 -9.33 -2.59 -17.94
#